data_AF-A0A9D1FP46-F1
#
_entry.id   AF-A0A9D1FP46-F1
#
_cell.length_a   1.000
_cell.length_b   1.000
_cell.length_c   1.000
_cell.angle_alpha   90.00
_cell.angle_beta   90.00
_cell.angle_gamma   90.00
#
_symmetry.space_group_name_H-M   'P 1'
#
loop_
_entity.id
_entity.type
_entity.pdbx_description
1 polymer ?
#
loop_
_entity_poly.entity_id
_entity_poly.type
_entity_poly.pdbx_seq_one_letter_code
_entity_poly.pdbx_strand_id
1 'polypeptide(L)'
;MQDICEIKEQICDVCHKMWQLGWVAANDGNVSVRLEDGTFLATPTGISKSFITPEKLVLINDKGEVLDGQPGYKPSSEIKMHLRCYRERPDVNGVVHAHPPTATGYAVAGKSLDEYSMIETVIAIGSIPLTPYGTPSTDEVPEAITPYLQDHDVLLLQNHGALTVGADLLTAYYRMETLELYAKISLNAHLLGGAKEIPMEQIDKLLYLRKHYYKVTGRHPGYKKYPSK
;
A
#
# COMPACT_ATOMS: atom_id res chain seq x y z
N MET A 1 3.69 -21.28 -10.64
CA MET A 1 4.56 -21.32 -9.46
C MET A 1 5.74 -20.41 -9.69
N GLN A 2 5.70 -19.26 -9.03
CA GLN A 2 6.83 -18.34 -8.96
C GLN A 2 7.82 -18.91 -7.95
N ASP A 3 9.12 -18.88 -8.27
CA ASP A 3 10.14 -19.41 -7.37
C ASP A 3 10.24 -18.54 -6.11
N ILE A 4 10.32 -19.16 -4.93
CA ILE A 4 10.48 -18.45 -3.66
C ILE A 4 11.74 -17.57 -3.68
N CYS A 5 12.80 -17.99 -4.37
CA CYS A 5 14.01 -17.19 -4.54
C CYS A 5 13.72 -15.90 -5.31
N GLU A 6 12.94 -15.97 -6.39
CA GLU A 6 12.52 -14.79 -7.17
C GLU A 6 11.65 -13.84 -6.33
N ILE A 7 10.73 -14.37 -5.52
CA ILE A 7 9.89 -13.56 -4.62
C ILE A 7 10.76 -12.84 -3.59
N LYS A 8 11.75 -13.53 -2.99
CA LYS A 8 12.67 -12.92 -2.02
C LYS A 8 13.47 -11.79 -2.66
N GLU A 9 14.03 -11.99 -3.86
CA GLU A 9 14.73 -10.95 -4.61
C GLU A 9 13.81 -9.76 -4.93
N GLN A 10 12.57 -10.02 -5.33
CA GLN A 10 11.59 -8.98 -5.60
C GLN A 10 11.25 -8.14 -4.35
N ILE A 11 11.13 -8.78 -3.18
CA ILE A 11 10.96 -8.06 -1.89
C ILE A 11 12.17 -7.17 -1.63
N CYS A 12 13.39 -7.67 -1.87
CA CYS A 12 14.62 -6.89 -1.67
C CYS A 12 14.67 -5.67 -2.59
N ASP A 13 14.37 -5.85 -3.89
CA ASP A 13 14.32 -4.76 -4.88
C ASP A 13 13.31 -3.68 -4.48
N VAL A 14 12.08 -4.07 -4.09
CA VAL A 14 11.05 -3.12 -3.61
C VAL A 14 11.53 -2.37 -2.36
N CYS A 15 12.13 -3.07 -1.39
CA CYS A 15 12.70 -2.44 -0.19
C CYS A 15 13.77 -1.40 -0.52
N HIS A 16 14.70 -1.74 -1.42
CA HIS A 16 15.77 -0.84 -1.84
C HIS A 16 15.23 0.38 -2.59
N LYS A 17 14.26 0.20 -3.50
CA LYS A 17 13.60 1.30 -4.21
C LYS A 17 12.87 2.24 -3.26
N MET A 18 12.08 1.71 -2.32
CA MET A 18 11.39 2.51 -1.31
C MET A 18 12.38 3.37 -0.52
N TRP A 19 13.53 2.81 -0.13
CA TRP A 19 14.57 3.57 0.57
C TRP A 19 15.24 4.62 -0.32
N GLN A 20 15.60 4.27 -1.56
CA GLN A 20 16.22 5.20 -2.52
C GLN A 20 15.30 6.39 -2.86
N LEU A 21 13.98 6.17 -2.90
CA LEU A 21 12.98 7.19 -3.14
C LEU A 21 12.63 8.02 -1.90
N GLY A 22 13.20 7.67 -0.73
CA GLY A 22 12.97 8.36 0.53
C GLY A 22 11.59 8.14 1.12
N TRP A 23 10.94 7.01 0.82
CA TRP A 23 9.62 6.67 1.38
C TRP A 23 9.70 5.94 2.71
N VAL A 24 10.91 5.57 3.12
CA VAL A 24 11.22 4.91 4.38
C VAL A 24 12.51 5.48 4.93
N ALA A 25 12.60 5.58 6.25
CA ALA A 25 13.77 6.06 6.99
C ALA A 25 14.09 5.13 8.17
N ALA A 26 15.38 5.03 8.50
CA ALA A 26 15.88 4.11 9.52
C ALA A 26 15.37 2.67 9.29
N ASN A 27 14.48 2.15 10.12
CA ASN A 27 13.97 0.79 10.09
C ASN A 27 12.43 0.72 9.88
N ASP A 28 11.82 1.81 9.45
CA ASP A 28 10.38 1.89 9.21
C ASP A 28 9.96 1.25 7.87
N GLY A 29 8.64 1.24 7.61
CA GLY A 29 8.03 0.57 6.47
C GLY A 29 8.14 -0.96 6.57
N ASN A 30 7.36 -1.65 5.75
CA ASN A 30 7.41 -3.11 5.69
C ASN A 30 6.74 -3.66 4.43
N VAL A 31 7.21 -4.82 4.01
CA VAL A 31 6.76 -5.52 2.80
C VAL A 31 6.47 -6.97 3.17
N SER A 32 5.40 -7.52 2.62
CA SER A 32 5.12 -8.96 2.72
C SER A 32 4.50 -9.50 1.44
N VAL A 33 4.63 -10.81 1.25
CA VAL A 33 4.04 -11.55 0.12
C VAL A 33 3.42 -12.85 0.63
N ARG A 34 2.21 -13.17 0.16
CA ARG A 34 1.56 -14.47 0.38
C ARG A 34 2.12 -15.51 -0.58
N LEU A 35 2.48 -16.68 -0.07
CA LEU A 35 2.91 -17.83 -0.85
C LEU A 35 1.73 -18.77 -1.17
N GLU A 36 1.92 -19.65 -2.15
CA GLU A 36 0.89 -20.56 -2.62
C GLU A 36 0.41 -21.56 -1.55
N ASP A 37 1.27 -21.91 -0.60
CA ASP A 37 0.95 -22.80 0.53
C ASP A 37 0.21 -22.10 1.69
N GLY A 38 -0.09 -20.81 1.55
CA GLY A 38 -0.78 -20.00 2.56
C GLY A 38 0.14 -19.41 3.63
N THR A 39 1.46 -19.61 3.54
CA THR A 39 2.45 -18.91 4.37
C THR A 39 2.81 -17.54 3.79
N PHE A 40 3.61 -16.75 4.51
CA PHE A 40 3.95 -15.39 4.11
C PHE A 40 5.44 -15.11 4.27
N LEU A 41 6.07 -14.50 3.27
CA LEU A 41 7.36 -13.85 3.43
C LEU A 41 7.13 -12.42 3.93
N ALA A 42 7.93 -11.98 4.90
CA ALA A 42 7.86 -10.63 5.43
C ALA A 42 9.23 -10.04 5.73
N THR A 43 9.35 -8.72 5.62
CA THR A 43 10.56 -8.02 6.09
C THR A 43 10.63 -8.09 7.63
N PRO A 44 11.82 -8.34 8.20
CA PRO A 44 12.00 -8.38 9.64
C PRO A 44 11.89 -6.97 10.27
N THR A 45 11.59 -6.94 11.56
CA THR A 45 11.66 -5.72 12.37
C THR A 45 13.11 -5.27 12.59
N GLY A 46 13.32 -3.97 12.80
CA GLY A 46 14.61 -3.43 13.22
C GLY A 46 15.67 -3.30 12.12
N ILE A 47 15.38 -3.68 10.87
CA ILE A 47 16.33 -3.64 9.75
C ILE A 47 15.89 -2.59 8.73
N SER A 48 16.81 -1.70 8.38
CA SER A 48 16.62 -0.75 7.28
C SER A 48 16.33 -1.46 5.97
N LYS A 49 15.39 -0.90 5.21
CA LYS A 49 15.06 -1.41 3.87
C LYS A 49 16.24 -1.33 2.89
N SER A 50 17.25 -0.50 3.17
CA SER A 50 18.52 -0.45 2.43
C SER A 50 19.44 -1.66 2.63
N PHE A 51 19.19 -2.48 3.66
CA PHE A 51 20.04 -3.61 4.05
C PHE A 51 19.30 -4.95 4.01
N ILE A 52 18.12 -5.02 3.41
CA ILE A 52 17.36 -6.25 3.29
C ILE A 52 18.01 -7.16 2.25
N THR A 53 18.16 -8.43 2.59
CA THR A 53 18.64 -9.49 1.69
C THR A 53 17.71 -10.70 1.78
N PRO A 54 17.72 -11.61 0.80
CA PRO A 54 16.86 -12.80 0.81
C PRO A 54 16.94 -13.63 2.10
N GLU A 55 18.13 -13.72 2.72
CA GLU A 55 18.39 -14.48 3.94
C GLU A 55 17.89 -13.78 5.20
N LYS A 56 17.58 -12.48 5.12
CA LYS A 56 17.05 -11.70 6.24
C LYS A 56 15.53 -11.71 6.29
N LEU A 57 14.86 -12.15 5.23
CA LEU A 57 13.41 -12.28 5.22
C LEU A 57 12.97 -13.41 6.15
N VAL A 58 11.82 -13.22 6.79
CA VAL A 58 11.20 -14.23 7.65
C VAL A 58 10.01 -14.86 6.94
N LEU A 59 9.87 -16.17 7.11
CA LEU A 59 8.67 -16.92 6.74
C LEU A 59 7.77 -17.01 7.96
N ILE A 60 6.50 -16.66 7.82
CA ILE A 60 5.52 -16.67 8.91
C ILE A 60 4.23 -17.38 8.49
N ASN A 61 3.48 -17.87 9.49
CA ASN A 61 2.11 -18.35 9.29
C ASN A 61 1.06 -17.22 9.38
N ASP A 62 -0.22 -17.56 9.24
CA ASP A 62 -1.37 -16.64 9.28
C ASP A 62 -1.63 -15.97 10.65
N LYS A 63 -0.98 -16.48 11.71
CA LYS A 63 -0.94 -15.89 13.05
C LYS A 63 0.27 -14.97 13.26
N GLY A 64 1.18 -14.88 12.29
CA GLY A 64 2.41 -14.10 12.38
C GLY A 64 3.53 -14.79 13.17
N GLU A 65 3.42 -16.09 13.43
CA GLU A 65 4.46 -16.89 14.08
C GLU A 65 5.53 -17.25 13.05
N VAL A 66 6.80 -17.17 13.43
CA VAL A 66 7.95 -17.45 12.54
C VAL A 66 8.07 -18.96 12.32
N LEU A 67 8.05 -19.36 11.05
CA LEU A 67 8.27 -20.73 10.59
C LEU A 67 9.73 -20.95 10.17
N ASP A 68 10.34 -19.95 9.54
CA ASP A 68 11.73 -19.96 9.09
C ASP A 68 12.33 -18.55 9.06
N GLY A 69 13.63 -18.43 9.27
CA GLY A 69 14.36 -17.17 9.34
C GLY A 69 15.60 -17.25 10.24
N GLN A 70 16.48 -16.25 10.16
CA GLN A 70 17.68 -16.22 10.99
C GLN A 70 17.34 -16.16 12.50
N PRO A 71 18.16 -16.79 13.36
CA PRO A 71 17.94 -16.76 14.81
C PRO A 71 17.76 -15.34 15.35
N GLY A 72 16.66 -15.12 16.08
CA GLY A 72 16.33 -13.82 16.68
C GLY A 72 15.57 -12.86 15.77
N TYR A 73 15.43 -13.16 14.47
CA TYR A 73 14.66 -12.34 13.55
C TYR A 73 13.17 -12.54 13.81
N LYS A 74 12.43 -11.43 13.73
CA LYS A 74 10.97 -11.39 13.91
C LYS A 74 10.37 -10.56 12.78
N PRO A 75 9.14 -10.83 12.34
CA PRO A 75 8.46 -9.96 11.39
C PRO A 75 8.32 -8.54 11.97
N SER A 76 8.06 -7.57 11.09
CA SER A 76 7.71 -6.21 11.50
C SER A 76 6.62 -6.19 12.58
N SER A 77 6.67 -5.24 13.50
CA SER A 77 5.65 -5.06 14.53
C SER A 77 4.27 -4.75 13.96
N GLU A 78 4.19 -4.30 12.70
CA GLU A 78 2.95 -4.01 12.00
C GLU A 78 2.45 -5.16 11.11
N ILE A 79 3.05 -6.35 11.21
CA ILE A 79 2.64 -7.50 10.39
C ILE A 79 1.15 -7.85 10.54
N LYS A 80 0.55 -7.52 11.69
CA LYS A 80 -0.90 -7.67 11.92
C LYS A 80 -1.75 -6.91 10.90
N MET A 81 -1.30 -5.73 10.47
CA MET A 81 -1.97 -4.93 9.44
C MET A 81 -1.95 -5.68 8.10
N HIS A 82 -0.81 -6.27 7.73
CA HIS A 82 -0.67 -7.05 6.49
C HIS A 82 -1.53 -8.32 6.53
N LEU A 83 -1.48 -9.06 7.64
CA LEU A 83 -2.30 -10.25 7.84
C LEU A 83 -3.80 -9.94 7.81
N ARG A 84 -4.23 -8.76 8.29
CA ARG A 84 -5.61 -8.30 8.12
C ARG A 84 -5.96 -8.14 6.64
N CYS A 85 -5.13 -7.49 5.84
CA CYS A 85 -5.35 -7.38 4.40
C CYS A 85 -5.53 -8.76 3.76
N TYR A 86 -4.65 -9.72 4.06
CA TYR A 86 -4.73 -11.07 3.53
C TYR A 86 -5.99 -11.84 3.95
N ARG A 87 -6.48 -11.65 5.18
CA ARG A 87 -7.70 -12.31 5.66
C ARG A 87 -8.96 -11.74 5.01
N GLU A 88 -9.04 -10.41 4.89
CA GLU A 88 -10.21 -9.73 4.32
C GLU A 88 -10.26 -9.82 2.77
N ARG A 89 -9.10 -10.06 2.15
CA ARG A 89 -8.92 -10.02 0.70
C ARG A 89 -8.17 -11.25 0.17
N PRO A 90 -8.89 -12.28 -0.29
CA PRO A 90 -8.29 -13.44 -0.96
C PRO A 90 -7.56 -13.09 -2.26
N ASP A 91 -7.91 -11.97 -2.90
CA ASP A 91 -7.28 -11.47 -4.13
C ASP A 91 -5.95 -10.73 -3.89
N VAL A 92 -5.54 -10.57 -2.63
CA VAL A 92 -4.29 -9.90 -2.26
C VAL A 92 -3.18 -10.92 -1.98
N ASN A 93 -2.05 -10.74 -2.68
CA ASN A 93 -0.82 -11.51 -2.48
C ASN A 93 0.41 -10.64 -2.21
N GLY A 94 0.33 -9.32 -2.34
CA GLY A 94 1.39 -8.39 -1.96
C GLY A 94 0.86 -7.24 -1.12
N VAL A 95 1.60 -6.85 -0.08
CA VAL A 95 1.29 -5.70 0.76
C VAL A 95 2.55 -4.88 1.01
N VAL A 96 2.45 -3.57 0.79
CA VAL A 96 3.52 -2.59 1.01
C VAL A 96 2.99 -1.47 1.88
N HIS A 97 3.69 -1.23 3.00
CA HIS A 97 3.49 -0.08 3.88
C HIS A 97 4.74 0.78 3.90
N ALA A 98 4.55 2.10 3.77
CA ALA A 98 5.61 3.09 3.69
C ALA A 98 5.14 4.47 4.16
N HIS A 99 6.08 5.42 4.21
CA HIS A 99 5.91 6.81 4.58
C HIS A 99 6.31 7.78 3.45
N PRO A 100 5.74 7.64 2.23
CA PRO A 100 6.06 8.55 1.12
C PRO A 100 5.72 9.99 1.51
N PRO A 101 6.66 10.96 1.40
CA PRO A 101 6.55 12.25 2.09
C PRO A 101 5.29 13.06 1.77
N THR A 102 4.89 13.10 0.50
CA THR A 102 3.76 13.95 0.10
C THR A 102 2.45 13.31 0.49
N ALA A 103 2.24 12.04 0.19
CA ALA A 103 1.02 11.33 0.57
C ALA A 103 0.87 11.24 2.10
N THR A 104 1.98 11.03 2.82
CA THR A 104 1.99 11.11 4.30
C THR A 104 1.65 12.51 4.78
N GLY A 105 2.10 13.55 4.07
CA GLY A 105 1.70 14.94 4.33
C GLY A 105 0.18 15.15 4.27
N TYR A 106 -0.51 14.56 3.29
CA TYR A 106 -1.99 14.56 3.25
C TYR A 106 -2.59 13.83 4.47
N ALA A 107 -2.03 12.67 4.82
CA ALA A 107 -2.51 11.91 5.97
C ALA A 107 -2.33 12.64 7.31
N VAL A 108 -1.23 13.36 7.49
CA VAL A 108 -0.96 14.24 8.64
C VAL A 108 -1.87 15.46 8.63
N ALA A 109 -2.17 16.01 7.45
CA ALA A 109 -3.08 17.15 7.29
C ALA A 109 -4.57 16.77 7.46
N GLY A 110 -4.89 15.51 7.72
CA GLY A 110 -6.29 15.07 7.85
C GLY A 110 -7.06 15.05 6.53
N LYS A 111 -6.36 14.95 5.39
CA LYS A 111 -6.94 15.04 4.06
C LYS A 111 -6.94 13.70 3.34
N SER A 112 -8.09 13.32 2.81
CA SER A 112 -8.19 12.26 1.80
C SER A 112 -7.70 12.78 0.45
N LEU A 113 -7.39 11.86 -0.46
CA LEU A 113 -6.95 12.14 -1.83
C LEU A 113 -8.04 11.64 -2.79
N ASP A 114 -9.08 12.44 -2.99
CA ASP A 114 -10.33 12.02 -3.65
C ASP A 114 -10.75 12.93 -4.82
N GLU A 115 -9.86 13.76 -5.33
CA GLU A 115 -10.06 14.54 -6.55
C GLU A 115 -9.77 13.72 -7.81
N TYR A 116 -10.70 13.68 -8.76
CA TYR A 116 -10.56 12.94 -10.00
C TYR A 116 -9.87 13.81 -11.06
N SER A 117 -8.64 14.25 -10.77
CA SER A 117 -7.91 15.25 -11.57
C SER A 117 -6.77 14.67 -12.42
N MET A 118 -6.46 13.38 -12.28
CA MET A 118 -5.41 12.69 -13.03
C MET A 118 -5.91 11.36 -13.59
N ILE A 119 -5.79 11.17 -14.91
CA ILE A 119 -6.35 10.02 -15.64
C ILE A 119 -5.80 8.70 -15.11
N GLU A 120 -4.48 8.62 -14.94
CA GLU A 120 -3.77 7.43 -14.50
C GLU A 120 -4.21 7.02 -13.09
N THR A 121 -4.36 7.97 -12.18
CA THR A 121 -4.86 7.74 -10.81
C THR A 121 -6.29 7.20 -10.83
N VAL A 122 -7.18 7.80 -11.63
CA VAL A 122 -8.59 7.36 -11.77
C VAL A 122 -8.69 5.93 -12.28
N ILE A 123 -7.78 5.49 -13.16
CA ILE A 123 -7.75 4.11 -13.65
C ILE A 123 -7.13 3.17 -12.61
N ALA A 124 -6.01 3.56 -12.01
CA ALA A 124 -5.17 2.65 -11.24
C ALA A 124 -5.68 2.45 -9.80
N ILE A 125 -6.04 3.53 -9.11
CA ILE A 125 -6.24 3.52 -7.64
C ILE A 125 -7.48 4.27 -7.15
N GLY A 126 -8.10 5.11 -7.99
CA GLY A 126 -9.32 5.86 -7.65
C GLY A 126 -9.11 6.84 -6.51
N SER A 127 -10.19 7.17 -5.79
CA SER A 127 -10.09 7.97 -4.56
C SER A 127 -9.43 7.18 -3.43
N ILE A 128 -8.54 7.84 -2.69
CA ILE A 128 -7.80 7.27 -1.58
C ILE A 128 -8.34 7.84 -0.25
N PRO A 129 -9.00 7.01 0.58
CA PRO A 129 -9.52 7.44 1.86
C PRO A 129 -8.39 7.67 2.87
N LEU A 130 -8.67 8.55 3.84
CA LEU A 130 -7.94 8.62 5.10
C LEU A 130 -8.63 7.74 6.16
N THR A 131 -7.93 6.73 6.66
CA THR A 131 -8.45 5.89 7.74
C THR A 131 -8.34 6.62 9.08
N PRO A 132 -9.22 6.32 10.06
CA PRO A 132 -9.06 6.81 11.42
C PRO A 132 -7.68 6.46 11.99
N TYR A 133 -7.20 7.29 12.92
CA TYR A 133 -6.00 7.00 13.70
C TYR A 133 -6.15 5.67 14.45
N GLY A 134 -5.06 4.90 14.45
CA GLY A 134 -4.87 3.76 15.32
C GLY A 134 -3.42 3.70 15.75
N THR A 135 -3.18 3.23 16.98
CA THR A 135 -1.84 3.12 17.55
C THR A 135 -1.06 2.02 16.82
N PRO A 136 0.09 2.32 16.20
CA PRO A 136 0.95 1.32 15.56
C PRO A 136 1.28 0.14 16.48
N SER A 137 1.48 -1.05 15.88
CA SER A 137 1.79 -2.30 16.61
C SER A 137 0.68 -2.85 17.54
N THR A 138 -0.50 -2.22 17.57
CA THR A 138 -1.71 -2.72 18.24
C THR A 138 -2.69 -3.32 17.21
N ASP A 139 -3.88 -3.74 17.66
CA ASP A 139 -4.96 -4.15 16.77
C ASP A 139 -5.79 -2.97 16.23
N GLU A 140 -5.55 -1.74 16.71
CA GLU A 140 -6.30 -0.53 16.31
C GLU A 140 -6.10 -0.18 14.83
N VAL A 141 -4.88 -0.27 14.29
CA VAL A 141 -4.62 0.00 12.86
C VAL A 141 -5.31 -1.05 11.97
N PRO A 142 -5.16 -2.37 12.21
CA PRO A 142 -5.95 -3.39 11.52
C PRO A 142 -7.46 -3.13 11.54
N GLU A 143 -8.02 -2.75 12.70
CA GLU A 143 -9.44 -2.44 12.84
C GLU A 143 -9.84 -1.18 12.04
N ALA A 144 -9.02 -0.13 12.09
CA ALA A 144 -9.27 1.13 11.39
C ALA A 144 -9.27 0.98 9.86
N ILE A 145 -8.42 0.10 9.29
CA ILE A 145 -8.37 -0.10 7.83
C ILE A 145 -9.47 -1.03 7.31
N THR A 146 -9.99 -1.95 8.14
CA THR A 146 -10.88 -3.05 7.72
C THR A 146 -12.11 -2.59 6.93
N PRO A 147 -12.84 -1.53 7.34
CA PRO A 147 -14.01 -1.06 6.58
C PRO A 147 -13.68 -0.58 5.16
N TYR A 148 -12.44 -0.16 4.91
CA TYR A 148 -12.01 0.39 3.62
C TYR A 148 -11.42 -0.67 2.68
N LEU A 149 -10.90 -1.77 3.23
CA LEU A 149 -10.32 -2.86 2.45
C LEU A 149 -11.34 -3.48 1.47
N GLN A 150 -12.64 -3.30 1.69
CA GLN A 150 -13.64 -3.85 0.78
C GLN A 150 -13.75 -3.12 -0.56
N ASP A 151 -13.31 -1.86 -0.64
CA ASP A 151 -13.44 -1.05 -1.86
C ASP A 151 -12.09 -0.57 -2.41
N HIS A 152 -11.07 -0.49 -1.55
CA HIS A 152 -9.82 0.20 -1.83
C HIS A 152 -8.62 -0.73 -1.84
N ASP A 153 -7.68 -0.41 -2.73
CA ASP A 153 -6.37 -1.06 -2.79
C ASP A 153 -5.23 -0.15 -2.25
N VAL A 154 -5.56 1.11 -1.95
CA VAL A 154 -4.65 2.14 -1.44
C VAL A 154 -5.34 2.90 -0.31
N LEU A 155 -4.67 3.07 0.82
CA LEU A 155 -5.17 3.76 1.99
C LEU A 155 -4.13 4.74 2.52
N LEU A 156 -4.57 5.94 2.93
CA LEU A 156 -3.80 6.81 3.80
C LEU A 156 -4.10 6.49 5.26
N LEU A 157 -3.08 6.46 6.11
CA LEU A 157 -3.17 6.18 7.53
C LEU A 157 -2.95 7.48 8.32
N GLN A 158 -3.98 7.97 9.00
CA GLN A 158 -3.94 9.26 9.70
C GLN A 158 -2.74 9.39 10.65
N ASN A 159 -1.95 10.46 10.46
CA ASN A 159 -0.72 10.75 11.22
C ASN A 159 0.35 9.63 11.19
N HIS A 160 0.30 8.75 10.19
CA HIS A 160 1.18 7.59 10.12
C HIS A 160 1.85 7.50 8.75
N GLY A 161 1.13 7.13 7.70
CA GLY A 161 1.73 6.75 6.42
C GLY A 161 0.72 6.33 5.36
N ALA A 162 1.12 5.37 4.54
CA ALA A 162 0.27 4.76 3.52
C ALA A 162 0.37 3.23 3.53
N LEU A 163 -0.69 2.59 3.07
CA LEU A 163 -0.79 1.15 2.89
C LEU A 163 -1.31 0.85 1.48
N THR A 164 -0.66 -0.08 0.80
CA THR A 164 -1.08 -0.56 -0.52
C THR A 164 -1.09 -2.07 -0.57
N VAL A 165 -2.08 -2.61 -1.29
CA VAL A 165 -2.24 -4.04 -1.52
C VAL A 165 -2.26 -4.33 -3.02
N GLY A 166 -1.91 -5.55 -3.42
CA GLY A 166 -1.84 -5.95 -4.81
C GLY A 166 -2.10 -7.45 -5.01
N ALA A 167 -2.51 -7.80 -6.23
CA ALA A 167 -2.61 -9.21 -6.66
C ALA A 167 -1.24 -9.92 -6.68
N ASP A 168 -0.17 -9.13 -6.68
CA ASP A 168 1.23 -9.50 -6.48
C ASP A 168 1.97 -8.31 -5.84
N LEU A 169 3.23 -8.53 -5.47
CA LEU A 169 4.06 -7.52 -4.81
C LEU A 169 4.29 -6.29 -5.69
N LEU A 170 4.54 -6.49 -6.99
CA LEU A 170 4.88 -5.40 -7.89
C LEU A 170 3.67 -4.47 -8.09
N THR A 171 2.48 -5.03 -8.20
CA THR A 171 1.23 -4.29 -8.25
C THR A 171 1.02 -3.46 -6.99
N ALA A 172 1.29 -4.02 -5.79
CA ALA A 172 1.23 -3.27 -4.53
C ALA A 172 2.23 -2.09 -4.54
N TYR A 173 3.47 -2.35 -4.93
CA TYR A 173 4.50 -1.32 -5.04
C TYR A 173 4.13 -0.21 -6.06
N TYR A 174 3.67 -0.56 -7.26
CA TYR A 174 3.24 0.40 -8.28
C TYR A 174 2.08 1.29 -7.83
N ARG A 175 1.20 0.78 -6.97
CA ARG A 175 0.15 1.58 -6.34
C ARG A 175 0.73 2.58 -5.35
N MET A 176 1.76 2.21 -4.60
CA MET A 176 2.48 3.13 -3.72
C MET A 176 3.19 4.22 -4.54
N GLU A 177 3.82 3.87 -5.67
CA GLU A 177 4.44 4.86 -6.57
C GLU A 177 3.39 5.83 -7.14
N THR A 178 2.27 5.28 -7.59
CA THR A 178 1.15 6.07 -8.16
C THR A 178 0.57 7.00 -7.10
N LEU A 179 0.39 6.53 -5.86
CA LEU A 179 -0.07 7.34 -4.75
C LEU A 179 0.84 8.54 -4.50
N GLU A 180 2.14 8.33 -4.36
CA GLU A 180 3.07 9.42 -4.06
C GLU A 180 3.18 10.42 -5.22
N LEU A 181 3.19 9.93 -6.46
CA LEU A 181 3.18 10.80 -7.64
C LEU A 181 1.91 11.64 -7.69
N TYR A 182 0.76 11.02 -7.47
CA TYR A 182 -0.52 11.71 -7.46
C TYR A 182 -0.61 12.75 -6.32
N ALA A 183 -0.12 12.41 -5.12
CA ALA A 183 -0.05 13.36 -4.00
C ALA A 183 0.80 14.60 -4.35
N LYS A 184 1.96 14.42 -5.00
CA LYS A 184 2.79 15.52 -5.51
C LYS A 184 2.07 16.40 -6.53
N ILE A 185 1.38 15.77 -7.48
CA ILE A 185 0.65 16.49 -8.53
C ILE A 185 -0.53 17.26 -7.93
N SER A 186 -1.32 16.63 -7.05
CA SER A 186 -2.43 17.28 -6.35
C SER A 186 -1.94 18.46 -5.52
N LEU A 187 -0.84 18.30 -4.78
CA LEU A 187 -0.26 19.40 -4.00
C LEU A 187 0.14 20.57 -4.89
N ASN A 188 0.85 20.30 -5.99
CA ASN A 188 1.23 21.32 -6.96
C ASN A 188 0.01 22.01 -7.59
N ALA A 189 -1.03 21.27 -7.96
CA ALA A 189 -2.27 21.85 -8.50
C ALA A 189 -2.92 22.80 -7.50
N HIS A 190 -2.97 22.43 -6.21
CA HIS A 190 -3.49 23.30 -5.15
C HIS A 190 -2.65 24.56 -4.94
N LEU A 191 -1.32 24.46 -4.99
CA LEU A 191 -0.42 25.62 -4.95
C LEU A 191 -0.63 26.57 -6.14
N LEU A 192 -1.08 26.04 -7.28
CA LEU A 192 -1.39 26.81 -8.50
C LEU A 192 -2.84 27.31 -8.57
N GLY A 193 -3.65 27.13 -7.51
CA GLY A 193 -5.03 27.64 -7.43
C GLY A 193 -6.13 26.58 -7.42
N GLY A 194 -5.78 25.29 -7.31
CA GLY A 194 -6.72 24.18 -7.16
C GLY A 194 -6.75 23.23 -8.36
N ALA A 195 -7.12 21.97 -8.09
CA ALA A 195 -7.28 20.98 -9.15
C ALA A 195 -8.58 21.22 -9.95
N LYS A 196 -8.54 20.89 -11.24
CA LYS A 196 -9.73 20.80 -12.10
C LYS A 196 -10.07 19.34 -12.31
N GLU A 197 -11.20 18.90 -11.79
CA GLU A 197 -11.61 17.51 -11.91
C GLU A 197 -12.09 17.18 -13.33
N ILE A 198 -11.84 15.94 -13.72
CA ILE A 198 -12.31 15.33 -14.95
C ILE A 198 -13.84 15.24 -14.87
N PRO A 199 -14.58 15.64 -15.92
CA PRO A 199 -16.04 15.52 -15.93
C PRO A 199 -16.50 14.07 -15.73
N MET A 200 -17.63 13.88 -15.05
CA MET A 200 -18.13 12.54 -14.68
C MET A 200 -18.26 11.59 -15.87
N GLU A 201 -18.75 12.07 -17.03
CA GLU A 201 -18.85 11.25 -18.25
C GLU A 201 -17.50 10.68 -18.71
N GLN A 202 -16.41 11.43 -18.50
CA GLN A 202 -15.07 10.98 -18.83
C GLN A 202 -14.54 10.02 -17.77
N ILE A 203 -14.84 10.23 -16.48
CA ILE A 203 -14.53 9.27 -15.41
C ILE A 203 -15.17 7.92 -15.71
N ASP A 204 -16.43 7.88 -16.13
CA ASP A 204 -17.11 6.63 -16.49
C ASP A 204 -16.40 5.89 -17.64
N LYS A 205 -15.91 6.63 -18.66
CA LYS A 205 -15.09 6.06 -19.74
C LYS A 205 -13.77 5.48 -19.22
N LEU A 206 -13.11 6.15 -18.28
CA LEU A 206 -11.88 5.65 -17.66
C LEU A 206 -12.13 4.38 -16.85
N LEU A 207 -13.23 4.32 -16.08
CA LEU A 207 -13.63 3.12 -15.35
C LEU A 207 -13.98 1.95 -16.30
N TYR A 208 -14.60 2.25 -17.44
CA TYR A 208 -14.82 1.26 -18.50
C TYR A 208 -13.49 0.73 -19.06
N LEU A 209 -12.53 1.61 -19.38
CA LEU A 209 -11.21 1.21 -19.87
C LEU A 209 -10.46 0.36 -18.85
N ARG A 210 -10.47 0.75 -17.57
CA ARG A 210 -9.89 -0.02 -16.46
C ARG A 210 -10.36 -1.47 -16.49
N LYS A 211 -11.68 -1.66 -16.61
CA LYS A 211 -12.32 -2.99 -16.52
C LYS A 211 -12.17 -3.82 -17.80
N HIS A 212 -12.38 -3.21 -18.96
CA HIS A 212 -12.55 -3.96 -20.22
C HIS A 212 -11.31 -3.98 -21.09
N TYR A 213 -10.47 -2.93 -21.02
CA TYR A 213 -9.28 -2.79 -21.86
C TYR A 213 -8.02 -3.14 -21.09
N TYR A 214 -7.73 -2.40 -20.01
CA TYR A 214 -6.51 -2.59 -19.22
C TYR A 214 -6.57 -3.81 -18.29
N LYS A 215 -7.79 -4.21 -17.88
CA LYS A 215 -8.03 -5.33 -16.96
C LYS A 215 -7.22 -5.20 -15.66
N VAL A 216 -7.20 -3.99 -15.10
CA VAL A 216 -6.47 -3.69 -13.85
C VAL A 216 -7.05 -4.57 -12.74
N THR A 217 -6.17 -5.35 -12.09
CA THR A 217 -6.52 -6.28 -11.00
C THR A 217 -6.93 -5.53 -9.73
N GLY A 218 -7.46 -6.27 -8.74
CA GLY A 218 -7.87 -5.70 -7.46
C GLY A 218 -9.13 -4.81 -7.52
N ARG A 219 -9.43 -4.15 -6.41
CA ARG A 219 -10.68 -3.40 -6.20
C ARG A 219 -10.54 -1.93 -6.59
N HIS A 220 -11.68 -1.28 -6.75
CA HIS A 220 -11.76 0.12 -7.13
C HIS A 220 -13.05 0.74 -6.59
N PRO A 221 -12.99 1.92 -5.96
CA PRO A 221 -14.16 2.52 -5.31
C PRO A 221 -15.17 3.16 -6.27
N GLY A 222 -14.89 3.15 -7.57
CA GLY A 222 -15.67 3.89 -8.57
C GLY A 222 -15.47 5.40 -8.40
N TYR A 223 -16.56 6.17 -8.48
CA TYR A 223 -16.56 7.58 -8.10
C TYR A 223 -17.03 7.73 -6.65
N LYS A 224 -16.12 8.15 -5.78
CA LYS A 224 -16.34 8.29 -4.34
C LYS A 224 -15.57 9.51 -3.81
N LYS A 225 -16.22 10.26 -2.94
CA LYS A 225 -15.70 11.45 -2.24
C LYS A 225 -15.79 11.24 -0.73
N TYR A 226 -14.90 11.89 0.01
CA TYR A 226 -14.85 11.85 1.46
C TYR A 226 -15.06 13.25 2.02
N PRO A 227 -15.81 13.38 3.13
CA PRO A 227 -15.95 14.67 3.78
C PRO A 227 -14.60 15.14 4.30
N SER A 228 -14.25 16.38 3.98
CA SER A 228 -13.18 17.12 4.68
C SER A 228 -13.60 17.27 6.14
N LYS A 229 -12.79 16.75 7.07
CA LYS A 229 -12.97 17.03 8.51
C LYS A 229 -12.53 18.44 8.84
#